data_AF-A0A2W6XJD5-F1
#
_entry.id   AF-A0A2W6XJD5-F1
#
_cell.length_a   1.000
_cell.length_b   1.000
_cell.length_c   1.000
_cell.angle_alpha   90.00
_cell.angle_beta   90.00
_cell.angle_gamma   90.00
#
_symmetry.space_group_name_H-M   'P 1'
#
loop_
_entity.id
_entity.type
_entity.pdbx_description
1 polymer ?
#
loop_
_entity_poly.entity_id
_entity_poly.type
_entity_poly.pdbx_seq_one_letter_code
_entity_poly.pdbx_strand_id
1 'polypeptide(L)'
;MRRIIIALALTIIAGPAVAQVTTRYVYDALGRLVGVGNLGGTVNGNAARIQHDVADNRTYYQSWNVIVLLSPGQQITSPDGRFRLVQQGDGNLVLYFGAQALWANGVFGANYTTYLQGDGNFVTYSPSGPVWNTETNAIGARLALQNDGNLVIYDLDDRVVWTTNTGGH
;
A
#
# COMPACT_ATOMS: atom_id res chain seq x y z
N MET A 1 25.01 38.23 49.73
CA MET A 1 25.05 36.75 49.70
C MET A 1 24.80 36.29 48.27
N ARG A 2 25.79 35.68 47.61
CA ARG A 2 25.66 35.20 46.21
C ARG A 2 24.87 33.90 46.20
N ARG A 3 23.74 33.84 45.47
CA ARG A 3 22.97 32.61 45.25
C ARG A 3 23.59 31.85 44.08
N ILE A 4 24.16 30.69 44.38
CA ILE A 4 24.64 29.72 43.38
C ILE A 4 23.41 28.92 42.93
N ILE A 5 23.04 29.04 41.65
CA ILE A 5 22.01 28.20 41.02
C ILE A 5 22.74 26.97 40.48
N ILE A 6 22.52 25.81 41.10
CA ILE A 6 22.97 24.53 40.57
C ILE A 6 21.92 24.08 39.55
N ALA A 7 22.27 24.13 38.26
CA ALA A 7 21.45 23.55 37.21
C ALA A 7 21.65 22.02 37.23
N LEU A 8 20.61 21.29 37.61
CA LEU A 8 20.57 19.83 37.49
C LEU A 8 20.32 19.49 36.01
N ALA A 9 21.32 18.97 35.31
CA ALA A 9 21.13 18.44 33.96
C ALA A 9 20.34 17.14 34.04
N LEU A 10 19.05 17.18 33.66
CA LEU A 10 18.23 15.99 33.49
C LEU A 10 18.63 15.30 32.19
N THR A 11 19.36 14.20 32.26
CA THR A 11 19.65 13.37 31.08
C THR A 11 18.37 12.62 30.72
N ILE A 12 17.68 13.04 29.65
CA ILE A 12 16.59 12.26 29.07
C ILE A 12 17.25 11.10 28.32
N ILE A 13 17.28 9.92 28.92
CA ILE A 13 17.64 8.69 28.21
C ILE A 13 16.43 8.36 27.32
N ALA A 14 16.54 8.60 26.02
CA ALA A 14 15.60 8.03 25.06
C ALA A 14 15.77 6.51 25.10
N GLY A 15 14.79 5.81 25.65
CA GLY A 15 14.71 4.35 25.53
C GLY A 15 14.64 3.94 24.05
N PRO A 16 15.02 2.70 23.71
CA PRO A 16 14.90 2.23 22.33
C PRO A 16 13.46 2.42 21.85
N ALA A 17 13.28 3.08 20.71
CA ALA A 17 11.99 3.16 20.06
C ALA A 17 11.58 1.73 19.69
N VAL A 18 10.64 1.16 20.46
CA VAL A 18 9.97 -0.08 20.05
C VAL A 18 9.24 0.26 18.75
N ALA A 19 9.51 -0.49 17.68
CA ALA A 19 8.77 -0.34 16.43
C ALA A 19 7.27 -0.51 16.74
N GLN A 20 6.53 0.59 16.70
CA GLN A 20 5.10 0.56 16.99
C GLN A 20 4.40 -0.05 15.77
N VAL A 21 3.68 -1.15 16.01
CA VAL A 21 2.82 -1.78 15.01
C VAL A 21 1.39 -1.30 15.24
N THR A 22 0.77 -0.76 14.20
CA THR A 22 -0.66 -0.44 14.16
C THR A 22 -1.38 -1.59 13.46
N THR A 23 -2.38 -2.17 14.10
CA THR A 23 -3.19 -3.26 13.52
C THR A 23 -4.62 -2.81 13.27
N ARG A 24 -5.12 -3.04 12.06
CA ARG A 24 -6.53 -2.91 11.67
C ARG A 24 -7.17 -4.29 11.68
N TYR A 25 -8.35 -4.40 12.30
CA TYR A 25 -9.18 -5.60 12.30
C TYR A 25 -10.50 -5.33 11.59
N VAL A 26 -10.99 -6.33 10.84
CA VAL A 26 -12.30 -6.30 10.17
C VAL A 26 -13.13 -7.46 10.67
N TYR A 27 -14.39 -7.18 11.01
CA TYR A 27 -15.34 -8.15 11.49
C TYR A 27 -16.56 -8.22 10.57
N ASP A 28 -17.18 -9.38 10.45
CA ASP A 28 -18.46 -9.54 9.76
C ASP A 28 -19.66 -9.15 10.66
N ALA A 29 -20.87 -9.27 10.11
CA ALA A 29 -22.11 -8.95 10.83
C ALA A 29 -22.37 -9.82 12.07
N LEU A 30 -21.70 -10.96 12.20
CA LEU A 30 -21.77 -11.86 13.35
C LEU A 30 -20.66 -11.56 14.37
N GLY A 31 -19.78 -10.58 14.10
CA GLY A 31 -18.67 -10.21 14.97
C GLY A 31 -17.44 -11.10 14.83
N ARG A 32 -17.36 -11.96 13.80
CA ARG A 32 -16.20 -12.85 13.56
C ARG A 32 -15.11 -12.10 12.81
N LEU A 33 -13.84 -12.37 13.12
CA LEU A 33 -12.69 -11.75 12.46
C LEU A 33 -12.56 -12.25 11.02
N VAL A 34 -12.70 -11.35 10.04
CA VAL A 34 -12.61 -11.66 8.60
C VAL A 34 -11.44 -10.99 7.89
N GLY A 35 -10.76 -10.03 8.54
CA GLY A 35 -9.59 -9.38 7.97
C GLY A 35 -8.66 -8.78 9.02
N VAL A 36 -7.37 -8.79 8.74
CA VAL A 36 -6.33 -8.16 9.56
C VAL A 36 -5.31 -7.48 8.67
N GLY A 37 -4.87 -6.28 9.04
CA GLY A 37 -3.79 -5.57 8.38
C GLY A 37 -2.88 -4.93 9.42
N ASN A 38 -1.57 -5.07 9.27
CA ASN A 38 -0.60 -4.40 10.12
C ASN A 38 0.13 -3.32 9.33
N LEU A 39 0.46 -2.24 10.02
CA LEU A 39 1.34 -1.16 9.57
C LEU A 39 2.45 -1.00 10.61
N GLY A 40 3.70 -0.90 10.14
CA GLY A 40 4.88 -0.85 11.01
C GLY A 40 5.55 -2.21 11.21
N GLY A 41 6.83 -2.20 11.59
CA GLY A 41 7.69 -3.39 11.72
C GLY A 41 8.69 -3.58 10.57
N THR A 42 9.33 -4.74 10.48
CA THR A 42 10.39 -5.06 9.48
C THR A 42 9.84 -5.23 8.06
N VAL A 43 8.56 -5.59 7.93
CA VAL A 43 7.84 -5.62 6.66
C VAL A 43 6.92 -4.40 6.64
N ASN A 44 6.97 -3.62 5.56
CA ASN A 44 6.24 -2.37 5.38
C ASN A 44 4.72 -2.62 5.20
N GLY A 45 4.12 -3.30 6.19
CA GLY A 45 2.76 -3.81 6.25
C GLY A 45 2.56 -5.22 5.69
N ASN A 46 1.67 -5.98 6.34
CA ASN A 46 1.15 -7.27 5.85
C ASN A 46 -0.36 -7.34 6.11
N ALA A 47 -1.07 -8.10 5.29
CA ALA A 47 -2.50 -8.21 5.42
C ALA A 47 -3.01 -9.62 5.10
N ALA A 48 -4.19 -9.90 5.63
CA ALA A 48 -4.85 -11.15 5.39
C ALA A 48 -6.37 -11.09 5.53
N ARG A 49 -7.01 -12.08 4.90
CA ARG A 49 -8.45 -12.32 4.94
C ARG A 49 -8.76 -13.74 5.34
N ILE A 50 -9.86 -13.87 6.07
CA ILE A 50 -10.30 -15.11 6.71
C ILE A 50 -11.73 -15.40 6.23
N GLN A 51 -11.97 -16.65 5.81
CA GLN A 51 -13.30 -17.15 5.50
C GLN A 51 -13.73 -18.19 6.54
N HIS A 52 -15.03 -18.31 6.73
CA HIS A 52 -15.66 -19.28 7.62
C HIS A 52 -16.69 -20.10 6.85
N ASP A 53 -16.90 -21.36 7.24
CA ASP A 53 -18.03 -22.17 6.78
C ASP A 53 -19.32 -21.86 7.55
N VAL A 54 -20.37 -22.64 7.24
CA VAL A 54 -21.69 -22.57 7.88
C VAL A 54 -21.69 -22.98 9.35
N ALA A 55 -20.63 -23.65 9.82
CA ALA A 55 -20.45 -24.07 11.21
C ALA A 55 -19.49 -23.13 11.97
N ASP A 56 -19.19 -21.96 11.40
CA ASP A 56 -18.27 -20.95 11.93
C ASP A 56 -16.81 -21.41 12.04
N ASN A 57 -16.44 -22.53 11.42
CA ASN A 57 -15.04 -22.94 11.39
C ASN A 57 -14.27 -22.14 10.33
N ARG A 58 -13.04 -21.76 10.65
CA ARG A 58 -12.15 -21.06 9.72
C ARG A 58 -11.75 -22.01 8.60
N THR A 59 -12.14 -21.70 7.38
CA THR A 59 -11.90 -22.55 6.21
C THR A 59 -10.73 -22.10 5.36
N TYR A 60 -10.50 -20.79 5.25
CA TYR A 60 -9.50 -20.28 4.33
C TYR A 60 -8.83 -19.00 4.84
N TYR A 61 -7.57 -18.86 4.45
CA TYR A 61 -6.73 -17.71 4.76
C TYR A 61 -5.97 -17.27 3.52
N GLN A 62 -6.27 -16.07 3.05
CA GLN A 62 -5.44 -15.38 2.06
C GLN A 62 -4.53 -14.42 2.80
N SER A 63 -3.24 -14.45 2.52
CA SER A 63 -2.33 -13.42 3.01
C SER A 63 -1.50 -12.89 1.88
N TRP A 64 -1.24 -11.59 1.93
CA TRP A 64 -0.38 -10.90 1.00
C TRP A 64 0.54 -9.97 1.77
N ASN A 65 1.75 -9.82 1.23
CA ASN A 65 2.56 -8.67 1.57
C ASN A 65 1.89 -7.46 0.90
N VAL A 66 1.77 -6.35 1.64
CA VAL A 66 1.15 -5.13 1.10
C VAL A 66 2.08 -4.43 0.10
N ILE A 67 3.28 -4.97 -0.10
CA ILE A 67 4.31 -4.40 -0.95
C ILE A 67 4.09 -4.84 -2.41
N VAL A 68 3.61 -3.90 -3.22
CA VAL A 68 3.93 -3.85 -4.64
C VAL A 68 5.11 -2.90 -4.78
N LEU A 69 6.20 -3.31 -5.43
CA LEU A 69 7.35 -2.45 -5.72
C LEU A 69 7.67 -2.53 -7.22
N LEU A 70 7.60 -1.40 -7.90
CA LEU A 70 7.92 -1.25 -9.31
C LEU A 70 9.08 -0.27 -9.45
N SER A 71 10.27 -0.81 -9.63
CA SER A 71 11.45 -0.07 -10.08
C SER A 71 11.36 0.27 -11.58
N PRO A 72 12.19 1.19 -12.10
CA PRO A 72 12.21 1.50 -13.52
C PRO A 72 12.31 0.25 -14.41
N GLY A 73 11.44 0.16 -15.40
CA GLY A 73 11.33 -0.97 -16.33
C GLY A 73 10.48 -2.13 -15.82
N GLN A 74 10.07 -2.14 -14.55
CA GLN A 74 9.20 -3.19 -14.01
C GLN A 74 7.73 -2.92 -14.30
N GLN A 75 6.93 -3.99 -14.26
CA GLN A 75 5.50 -3.94 -14.49
C GLN A 75 4.75 -4.98 -13.68
N ILE A 76 3.45 -4.73 -13.48
CA ILE A 76 2.47 -5.77 -13.18
C ILE A 76 1.52 -5.95 -14.39
N THR A 77 0.96 -7.14 -14.53
CA THR A 77 0.06 -7.50 -15.63
C THR A 77 -1.28 -7.97 -15.08
N SER A 78 -2.38 -7.69 -15.79
CA SER A 78 -3.69 -8.28 -15.47
C SER A 78 -3.65 -9.81 -15.55
N PRO A 79 -4.53 -10.52 -14.81
CA PRO A 79 -4.61 -11.98 -14.86
C PRO A 79 -4.76 -12.58 -16.28
N ASP A 80 -5.44 -11.88 -17.18
CA ASP A 80 -5.60 -12.29 -18.59
C ASP A 80 -4.46 -11.86 -19.52
N GLY A 81 -3.45 -11.17 -19.01
CA GLY A 81 -2.28 -10.75 -19.77
C GLY A 81 -2.46 -9.50 -20.63
N ARG A 82 -3.67 -8.92 -20.73
CA ARG A 82 -4.00 -7.86 -21.69
C ARG A 82 -3.53 -6.46 -21.27
N PHE A 83 -3.51 -6.20 -19.97
CA PHE A 83 -3.20 -4.89 -19.41
C PHE A 83 -1.90 -4.94 -18.62
N ARG A 84 -1.13 -3.85 -18.69
CA ARG A 84 0.15 -3.73 -17.99
C ARG A 84 0.28 -2.36 -17.34
N LEU A 85 0.57 -2.33 -16.05
CA LEU A 85 0.99 -1.12 -15.35
C LEU A 85 2.51 -1.11 -15.28
N VAL A 86 3.15 -0.12 -15.90
CA VAL A 86 4.59 -0.09 -16.12
C VAL A 86 5.19 1.14 -15.45
N GLN A 87 6.20 0.96 -14.61
CA GLN A 87 7.07 2.04 -14.18
C GLN A 87 8.12 2.27 -15.28
N GLN A 88 7.98 3.33 -16.06
CA GLN A 88 8.86 3.61 -17.19
C GLN A 88 10.21 4.17 -16.74
N GLY A 89 11.21 4.06 -17.63
CA GLY A 89 12.57 4.56 -17.39
C GLY A 89 12.66 6.09 -17.33
N ASP A 90 11.68 6.79 -17.91
CA ASP A 90 11.51 8.24 -17.83
C ASP A 90 10.75 8.69 -16.58
N GLY A 91 10.44 7.76 -15.67
CA GLY A 91 9.82 8.00 -14.37
C GLY A 91 8.30 8.01 -14.37
N ASN A 92 7.67 7.97 -15.54
CA ASN A 92 6.23 7.94 -15.66
C ASN A 92 5.67 6.55 -15.28
N LEU A 93 4.60 6.50 -14.51
CA LEU A 93 3.87 5.27 -14.23
C LEU A 93 2.66 5.21 -15.14
N VAL A 94 2.61 4.22 -16.04
CA VAL A 94 1.63 4.20 -17.13
C VAL A 94 0.90 2.86 -17.20
N LEU A 95 -0.42 2.92 -17.26
CA LEU A 95 -1.30 1.79 -17.53
C LEU A 95 -1.55 1.67 -19.03
N TYR A 96 -1.31 0.49 -19.58
CA TYR A 96 -1.47 0.19 -21.00
C TYR A 96 -2.47 -0.92 -21.26
N PHE A 97 -3.16 -0.81 -22.40
CA PHE A 97 -3.81 -1.92 -23.13
C PHE A 97 -3.08 -2.12 -24.46
N GLY A 98 -2.30 -3.20 -24.58
CA GLY A 98 -1.36 -3.36 -25.70
C GLY A 98 -0.37 -2.19 -25.79
N ALA A 99 -0.44 -1.42 -26.88
CA ALA A 99 0.37 -0.21 -27.09
C ALA A 99 -0.33 1.10 -26.64
N GLN A 100 -1.63 1.07 -26.38
CA GLN A 100 -2.41 2.25 -25.98
C GLN A 100 -2.22 2.55 -24.50
N ALA A 101 -1.82 3.77 -24.16
CA ALA A 101 -1.84 4.25 -22.79
C ALA A 101 -3.28 4.61 -22.39
N LEU A 102 -3.78 4.02 -21.31
CA LEU A 102 -5.10 4.30 -20.75
C LEU A 102 -5.04 5.36 -19.65
N TRP A 103 -3.98 5.37 -18.85
CA TRP A 103 -3.78 6.29 -17.75
C TRP A 103 -2.29 6.46 -17.44
N ALA A 104 -1.90 7.62 -16.91
CA ALA A 104 -0.54 7.90 -16.45
C ALA A 104 -0.56 8.82 -15.21
N ASN A 105 0.43 8.69 -14.33
CA ASN A 105 0.57 9.57 -13.16
C ASN A 105 1.10 10.97 -13.53
N GLY A 106 1.70 11.13 -14.71
CA GLY A 106 2.08 12.42 -15.28
C GLY A 106 3.32 13.08 -14.66
N VAL A 107 4.13 12.32 -13.92
CA VAL A 107 5.42 12.77 -13.40
C VAL A 107 6.57 12.14 -14.17
N PHE A 108 7.70 12.85 -14.25
CA PHE A 108 8.84 12.46 -15.08
C PHE A 108 10.16 12.70 -14.35
N GLY A 109 11.12 11.79 -14.56
CA GLY A 109 12.47 11.85 -14.02
C GLY A 109 13.16 10.49 -14.04
N ALA A 110 14.44 10.45 -13.71
CA ALA A 110 15.20 9.20 -13.70
C ALA A 110 15.11 8.48 -12.35
N ASN A 111 15.17 7.15 -12.40
CA ASN A 111 15.22 6.28 -11.21
C ASN A 111 14.01 6.38 -10.29
N TYR A 112 12.83 6.67 -10.85
CA TYR A 112 11.61 6.73 -10.05
C TYR A 112 11.10 5.31 -9.79
N THR A 113 10.60 5.11 -8.58
CA THR A 113 10.08 3.82 -8.13
C THR A 113 8.69 4.03 -7.56
N THR A 114 7.75 3.16 -7.89
CA THR A 114 6.40 3.22 -7.33
C THR A 114 6.15 2.04 -6.41
N TYR A 115 5.55 2.27 -5.25
CA TYR A 115 5.15 1.18 -4.37
C TYR A 115 3.84 1.43 -3.63
N LEU A 116 3.11 0.34 -3.39
CA LEU A 116 1.99 0.34 -2.45
C LEU A 116 2.55 0.21 -1.04
N GLN A 117 2.28 1.20 -0.22
CA GLN A 117 2.75 1.31 1.14
C GLN A 117 1.84 0.55 2.11
N GLY A 118 2.36 0.16 3.27
CA GLY A 118 1.59 -0.58 4.28
C GLY A 118 0.39 0.19 4.85
N ASP A 119 0.43 1.52 4.75
CA ASP A 119 -0.67 2.41 5.12
C ASP A 119 -1.76 2.46 4.03
N GLY A 120 -1.56 1.80 2.90
CA GLY A 120 -2.49 1.76 1.77
C GLY A 120 -2.35 2.93 0.80
N ASN A 121 -1.31 3.75 0.90
CA ASN A 121 -1.02 4.77 -0.11
C ASN A 121 -0.20 4.19 -1.27
N PHE A 122 -0.54 4.51 -2.51
CA PHE A 122 0.23 4.10 -3.69
C PHE A 122 1.03 5.29 -4.20
N VAL A 123 2.36 5.20 -4.08
CA VAL A 123 3.23 6.38 -4.15
C VAL A 123 4.36 6.16 -5.13
N THR A 124 4.60 7.15 -5.99
CA THR A 124 5.81 7.25 -6.81
C THR A 124 6.84 8.13 -6.11
N TYR A 125 8.03 7.60 -5.92
CA TYR A 125 9.18 8.29 -5.36
C TYR A 125 10.22 8.59 -6.41
N SER A 126 10.69 9.82 -6.39
CA SER A 126 12.00 10.20 -6.91
C SER A 126 13.09 9.86 -5.89
N PRO A 127 14.38 9.88 -6.29
CA PRO A 127 15.49 9.80 -5.34
C PRO A 127 15.48 10.89 -4.25
N SER A 128 14.76 11.99 -4.46
CA SER A 128 14.66 13.12 -3.52
C SER A 128 13.40 13.08 -2.64
N GLY A 129 12.48 12.15 -2.87
CA GLY A 129 11.22 12.06 -2.13
C GLY A 129 10.00 11.77 -3.01
N PRO A 130 8.79 11.75 -2.40
CA PRO A 130 7.55 11.43 -3.11
C PRO A 130 7.22 12.54 -4.12
N VAL A 131 6.80 12.14 -5.32
CA VAL A 131 6.46 13.07 -6.42
C VAL A 131 5.01 12.94 -6.87
N TRP A 132 4.36 11.81 -6.58
CA TRP A 132 2.95 11.56 -6.85
C TRP A 132 2.40 10.51 -5.90
N ASN A 133 1.12 10.57 -5.54
CA ASN A 133 0.45 9.54 -4.75
C ASN A 133 -1.08 9.51 -4.98
N THR A 134 -1.73 8.44 -4.54
CA THR A 134 -3.19 8.27 -4.62
C THR A 134 -3.98 8.94 -3.50
N GLU A 135 -3.29 9.54 -2.51
CA GLU A 135 -3.85 10.17 -1.31
C GLU A 135 -4.75 9.22 -0.49
N THR A 136 -4.53 7.91 -0.63
CA THR A 136 -5.27 6.88 0.09
C THR A 136 -4.63 6.57 1.44
N ASN A 137 -5.46 6.18 2.42
CA ASN A 137 -5.04 5.70 3.72
C ASN A 137 -5.95 4.55 4.14
N ALA A 138 -5.50 3.33 3.87
CA ALA A 138 -6.25 2.10 4.07
C ALA A 138 -5.27 0.97 4.42
N ILE A 139 -4.94 0.83 5.71
CA ILE A 139 -4.05 -0.24 6.19
C ILE A 139 -4.54 -1.61 5.70
N GLY A 140 -3.63 -2.36 5.08
CA GLY A 140 -3.91 -3.67 4.51
C GLY A 140 -4.62 -3.64 3.16
N ALA A 141 -4.68 -2.47 2.51
CA ALA A 141 -5.16 -2.36 1.14
C ALA A 141 -4.37 -3.25 0.18
N ARG A 142 -4.99 -3.53 -0.96
CA ARG A 142 -4.36 -4.24 -2.08
C ARG A 142 -4.56 -3.47 -3.37
N LEU A 143 -3.57 -3.55 -4.25
CA LEU A 143 -3.65 -3.08 -5.62
C LEU A 143 -4.07 -4.24 -6.52
N ALA A 144 -5.06 -4.02 -7.39
CA ALA A 144 -5.53 -4.98 -8.36
C ALA A 144 -5.56 -4.35 -9.75
N LEU A 145 -4.80 -4.94 -10.69
CA LEU A 145 -4.96 -4.67 -12.10
C LEU A 145 -5.95 -5.69 -12.68
N GLN A 146 -7.14 -5.23 -13.04
CA GLN A 146 -8.28 -6.05 -13.39
C GLN A 146 -8.31 -6.38 -14.89
N ASN A 147 -8.99 -7.47 -15.22
CA ASN A 147 -9.16 -7.91 -16.61
C ASN A 147 -10.08 -7.00 -17.42
N ASP A 148 -10.76 -6.02 -16.81
CA ASP A 148 -11.56 -5.02 -17.51
C ASP A 148 -10.75 -3.76 -17.87
N GLY A 149 -9.45 -3.73 -17.53
CA GLY A 149 -8.55 -2.60 -17.76
C GLY A 149 -8.52 -1.59 -16.63
N ASN A 150 -9.16 -1.85 -15.49
CA ASN A 150 -9.14 -0.95 -14.35
C ASN A 150 -8.01 -1.27 -13.37
N LEU A 151 -7.29 -0.25 -12.90
CA LEU A 151 -6.39 -0.37 -11.76
C LEU A 151 -7.11 0.16 -10.53
N VAL A 152 -7.22 -0.68 -9.50
CA VAL A 152 -8.06 -0.42 -8.33
C VAL A 152 -7.30 -0.68 -7.05
N ILE A 153 -7.45 0.22 -6.08
CA ILE A 153 -7.05 -0.02 -4.69
C ILE A 153 -8.30 -0.38 -3.90
N TYR A 154 -8.26 -1.54 -3.26
CA TYR A 154 -9.31 -2.02 -2.38
C TYR A 154 -8.83 -2.00 -0.93
N ASP A 155 -9.68 -1.56 -0.01
CA ASP A 155 -9.44 -1.78 1.42
C ASP A 155 -9.67 -3.25 1.83
N LEU A 156 -9.43 -3.56 3.10
CA LEU A 156 -9.65 -4.90 3.67
C LEU A 156 -11.13 -5.33 3.69
N ASP A 157 -12.07 -4.40 3.49
CA ASP A 157 -13.51 -4.64 3.40
C ASP A 157 -14.00 -4.82 1.94
N ASP A 158 -13.10 -4.88 0.95
CA ASP A 158 -13.40 -4.85 -0.49
C ASP A 158 -14.05 -3.58 -1.01
N ARG A 159 -13.99 -2.48 -0.26
CA ARG A 159 -14.42 -1.19 -0.80
C ARG A 159 -13.34 -0.64 -1.70
N VAL A 160 -13.75 -0.12 -2.85
CA VAL A 160 -12.88 0.66 -3.72
C VAL A 160 -12.55 1.96 -3.01
N VAL A 161 -11.26 2.21 -2.75
CA VAL A 161 -10.78 3.47 -2.17
C VAL A 161 -10.13 4.38 -3.22
N TRP A 162 -9.67 3.81 -4.33
CA TRP A 162 -9.16 4.56 -5.48
C TRP A 162 -9.22 3.73 -6.76
N THR A 163 -9.33 4.39 -7.91
CA THR A 163 -9.30 3.74 -9.22
C THR A 163 -8.83 4.69 -10.33
N THR A 164 -8.22 4.15 -11.39
CA THR A 164 -7.90 4.89 -12.63
C THR A 164 -9.13 5.28 -13.44
N ASN A 165 -10.30 4.68 -13.18
CA ASN A 165 -11.53 4.84 -13.98
C ASN A 165 -11.33 4.48 -15.46
N THR A 166 -10.58 3.41 -15.73
CA THR A 166 -10.26 2.93 -17.09
C THR A 166 -10.92 1.59 -17.43
N GLY A 167 -11.88 1.13 -16.62
CA GLY A 167 -12.59 -0.12 -16.85
C GLY A 167 -13.51 -0.06 -18.07
N GLY A 168 -13.65 -1.19 -18.77
CA GLY A 168 -14.57 -1.36 -19.90
C GLY A 168 -13.98 -2.00 -21.16
N HIS A 169 -12.87 -2.74 -21.03
CA HIS A 169 -12.09 -3.30 -22.15
C HIS A 169 -12.05 -4.84 -22.19
#